data_AF-A0A7V9T0M8-F1
#
_entry.id   AF-A0A7V9T0M8-F1
#
_cell.length_a   1.000
_cell.length_b   1.000
_cell.length_c   1.000
_cell.angle_alpha   90.00
_cell.angle_beta   90.00
_cell.angle_gamma   90.00
#
_symmetry.space_group_name_H-M   'P 1'
#
loop_
_entity.id
_entity.type
_entity.pdbx_description
1 polymer ?
#
loop_
_entity_poly.entity_id
_entity_poly.type
_entity_poly.pdbx_seq_one_letter_code
_entity_poly.pdbx_strand_id
1 'polypeptide(L)'
;MADGPLPAGDFSAWLAGMQRALREESESDVPCDGCTACCRSSQFVHIAPDETETLASIPAELLFPAPRRPKGNVLLGYDEEGRCPMLGEGGCSIYEHRPKACRTYDCRVLPAAGVEIEDEDQAAIARRARRWA
;
A
#
# COMPACT_ATOMS: atom_id res chain seq x y z
N MET A 1 11.79 7.20 -16.85
CA MET A 1 10.39 6.82 -16.56
C MET A 1 9.52 7.99 -16.98
N ALA A 2 8.49 7.78 -17.79
CA ALA A 2 7.69 8.88 -18.33
C ALA A 2 6.93 9.60 -17.21
N ASP A 3 7.03 10.93 -17.18
CA ASP A 3 6.46 11.84 -16.15
C ASP A 3 5.07 12.37 -16.55
N GLY A 4 4.39 11.66 -17.45
CA GLY A 4 3.09 12.06 -17.98
C GLY A 4 1.90 11.62 -17.13
N PRO A 5 0.71 12.19 -17.38
CA PRO A 5 -0.53 11.76 -16.72
C PRO A 5 -0.82 10.28 -17.00
N LEU A 6 -1.51 9.66 -16.04
CA LEU A 6 -1.94 8.27 -16.07
C LEU A 6 -3.47 8.26 -16.09
N PRO A 7 -4.10 7.38 -16.88
CA PRO A 7 -5.55 7.29 -16.89
C PRO A 7 -6.06 6.80 -15.54
N ALA A 8 -6.87 7.60 -14.85
CA ALA A 8 -7.50 7.21 -13.59
C ALA A 8 -8.59 6.14 -13.79
N GLY A 9 -9.22 6.14 -14.98
CA GLY A 9 -10.35 5.29 -15.34
C GLY A 9 -11.70 5.94 -15.04
N ASP A 10 -12.79 5.19 -15.22
CA ASP A 10 -14.13 5.64 -14.85
C ASP A 10 -14.28 5.71 -13.33
N PHE A 11 -14.68 6.87 -12.81
CA PHE A 11 -14.76 7.13 -11.37
C PHE A 11 -15.76 6.20 -10.66
N SER A 12 -16.94 5.96 -11.23
CA SER A 12 -17.96 5.13 -10.62
C SER A 12 -17.55 3.66 -10.58
N ALA A 13 -16.95 3.16 -11.66
CA ALA A 13 -16.39 1.81 -11.72
C ALA A 13 -15.24 1.63 -10.72
N TRP A 14 -14.33 2.60 -10.65
CA TRP A 14 -13.23 2.62 -9.68
C TRP A 14 -13.75 2.61 -8.23
N LEU A 15 -14.69 3.50 -7.90
CA LEU A 15 -15.25 3.62 -6.56
C LEU A 15 -15.93 2.32 -6.11
N ALA A 16 -16.70 1.69 -7.01
CA ALA A 16 -17.31 0.39 -6.75
C ALA A 16 -16.26 -0.70 -6.49
N GLY A 17 -15.18 -0.73 -7.29
CA GLY A 17 -14.05 -1.64 -7.09
C GLY A 17 -13.34 -1.42 -5.74
N MET A 18 -13.05 -0.16 -5.40
CA MET A 18 -12.42 0.20 -4.13
C MET A 18 -13.28 -0.20 -2.93
N GLN A 19 -14.59 0.01 -2.99
CA GLN A 19 -15.51 -0.41 -1.93
C GLN A 19 -15.54 -1.93 -1.74
N ARG A 20 -15.50 -2.70 -2.83
CA ARG A 20 -15.39 -4.17 -2.77
C ARG A 20 -14.06 -4.59 -2.14
N ALA A 21 -12.97 -3.91 -2.49
CA ALA A 21 -11.66 -4.19 -1.90
C ALA A 21 -11.64 -3.92 -0.38
N LEU A 22 -12.22 -2.80 0.06
CA LEU A 22 -12.34 -2.47 1.49
C LEU A 22 -13.21 -3.46 2.28
N ARG A 23 -14.16 -4.13 1.62
CA ARG A 23 -14.96 -5.21 2.19
C ARG A 23 -14.29 -6.59 2.07
N GLU A 24 -13.05 -6.64 1.57
CA GLU A 24 -12.29 -7.88 1.33
C GLU A 24 -12.98 -8.83 0.32
N GLU A 25 -13.85 -8.30 -0.56
CA GLU A 25 -14.55 -9.04 -1.62
C GLU A 25 -13.72 -9.16 -2.91
N SER A 26 -12.66 -8.38 -3.02
CA SER A 26 -11.67 -8.39 -4.11
C SER A 26 -10.39 -7.69 -3.66
N GLU A 27 -9.35 -7.73 -4.50
CA GLU A 27 -8.19 -6.85 -4.35
C GLU A 27 -8.39 -5.56 -5.14
N SER A 28 -7.61 -4.53 -4.80
CA SER A 28 -7.52 -3.31 -5.58
C SER A 28 -6.70 -3.54 -6.84
N ASP A 29 -7.26 -3.19 -8.00
CA ASP A 29 -6.57 -3.24 -9.28
C ASP A 29 -6.11 -1.84 -9.67
N VAL A 30 -4.91 -1.48 -9.19
CA VAL A 30 -4.26 -0.23 -9.55
C VAL A 30 -3.38 -0.51 -10.78
N PRO A 31 -3.61 0.15 -11.93
CA PRO A 31 -2.84 -0.08 -13.16
C PRO A 31 -1.47 0.62 -13.07
N CYS A 32 -0.68 0.22 -12.07
CA CYS A 32 0.52 0.92 -11.69
C CYS A 32 1.78 0.43 -12.41
N ASP A 33 1.68 -0.67 -13.15
CA ASP A 33 2.75 -1.30 -13.95
C ASP A 33 4.05 -1.50 -13.17
N GLY A 34 3.94 -2.10 -11.99
CA GLY A 34 5.09 -2.41 -11.14
C GLY A 34 5.66 -1.21 -10.38
N CYS A 35 4.92 -0.09 -10.26
CA CYS A 35 5.39 1.03 -9.44
C CYS A 35 5.57 0.60 -7.97
N THR A 36 6.58 1.16 -7.30
CA THR A 36 6.88 0.89 -5.88
C THR A 36 6.73 2.16 -5.03
N ALA A 37 5.88 3.09 -5.45
CA ALA A 37 5.78 4.41 -4.82
C ALA A 37 5.31 4.30 -3.36
N CYS A 38 4.23 3.58 -3.10
CA CYS A 38 3.73 3.34 -1.73
C CYS A 38 4.73 2.55 -0.87
N CYS A 39 5.50 1.64 -1.46
CA CYS A 39 6.56 0.90 -0.76
C CYS A 39 7.75 1.77 -0.35
N ARG A 40 7.88 2.99 -0.87
CA ARG A 40 8.96 3.95 -0.58
C ARG A 40 8.42 5.22 0.10
N SER A 41 7.38 5.07 0.90
CA SER A 41 6.67 6.21 1.49
C SER A 41 6.28 5.98 2.95
N SER A 42 7.15 5.29 3.69
CA SER A 42 7.05 5.09 5.15
C SER A 42 5.66 4.62 5.62
N GLN A 43 5.00 3.78 4.82
CA GLN A 43 3.66 3.30 5.11
C GLN A 43 3.70 2.35 6.32
N PHE A 44 2.90 2.62 7.34
CA PHE A 44 2.61 1.65 8.39
C PHE A 44 1.63 0.61 7.86
N VAL A 45 2.10 -0.62 7.66
CA VAL A 45 1.28 -1.70 7.11
C VAL A 45 0.71 -2.53 8.26
N HIS A 46 -0.59 -2.35 8.53
CA HIS A 46 -1.31 -3.15 9.51
C HIS A 46 -1.57 -4.57 8.98
N ILE A 47 -1.32 -5.56 9.84
CA ILE A 47 -1.52 -6.97 9.58
C ILE A 47 -2.37 -7.54 10.72
N ALA A 48 -3.49 -8.16 10.36
CA ALA A 48 -4.41 -8.79 11.28
C ALA A 48 -3.95 -10.23 11.64
N PRO A 49 -4.31 -10.76 12.82
CA PRO A 49 -3.85 -12.07 13.28
C PRO A 49 -4.34 -13.25 12.42
N ASP A 50 -5.39 -13.07 11.61
CA ASP A 50 -5.92 -14.09 10.69
C ASP A 50 -5.12 -14.20 9.39
N GLU A 51 -4.24 -13.23 9.08
CA GLU A 51 -3.36 -13.24 7.91
C GLU A 51 -2.15 -14.17 8.10
N THR A 52 -2.41 -15.44 8.41
CA THR A 52 -1.39 -16.40 8.85
C THR A 52 -0.27 -16.64 7.83
N GLU A 53 -0.59 -16.69 6.53
CA GLU A 53 0.41 -16.84 5.46
C GLU A 53 1.29 -15.59 5.29
N THR A 54 0.68 -14.40 5.39
CA THR A 54 1.38 -13.11 5.41
C THR A 54 2.36 -13.08 6.59
N LEU A 55 1.89 -13.42 7.79
CA LEU A 55 2.69 -13.42 9.01
C LEU A 55 3.84 -14.43 8.93
N ALA A 56 3.62 -15.61 8.34
CA ALA A 56 4.67 -16.61 8.13
C ALA A 56 5.73 -16.18 7.11
N SER A 57 5.41 -15.23 6.23
CA SER A 57 6.29 -14.74 5.18
C SER A 57 7.15 -13.54 5.60
N ILE A 58 6.92 -12.98 6.80
CA ILE A 58 7.63 -11.79 7.29
C ILE A 58 8.49 -12.18 8.51
N PRO A 59 9.78 -11.81 8.53
CA PRO A 59 10.63 -11.97 9.72
C PRO A 59 10.00 -11.31 10.96
N ALA A 60 9.93 -12.04 12.08
CA ALA A 60 9.24 -11.59 13.28
C ALA A 60 9.82 -10.31 13.89
N GLU A 61 11.12 -10.06 13.69
CA GLU A 61 11.83 -8.85 14.11
C GLU A 61 11.35 -7.57 13.41
N LEU A 62 10.64 -7.70 12.28
CA LEU A 62 10.06 -6.58 11.53
C LEU A 62 8.60 -6.30 11.92
N LEU A 63 8.02 -7.11 12.83
CA LEU A 63 6.63 -7.02 13.24
C LEU A 63 6.51 -6.44 14.65
N PHE A 64 5.83 -5.31 14.76
CA PHE A 64 5.64 -4.60 16.03
C PHE A 64 4.18 -4.64 16.46
N PRO A 65 3.86 -4.78 17.76
CA PRO A 65 2.48 -4.73 18.23
C PRO A 65 1.77 -3.45 17.78
N ALA A 66 0.61 -3.58 17.16
CA ALA A 66 -0.16 -2.42 16.70
C ALA A 66 -0.73 -1.64 17.90
N PRO A 67 -0.41 -0.34 18.06
CA PRO A 67 -0.88 0.44 19.19
C PRO A 67 -2.41 0.49 19.26
N ARG A 68 -2.97 0.35 20.47
CA ARG A 68 -4.42 0.42 20.74
C ARG A 68 -5.29 -0.61 19.98
N ARG A 69 -4.69 -1.71 19.51
CA ARG A 69 -5.40 -2.84 18.88
C ARG A 69 -5.38 -4.09 19.76
N PRO A 70 -6.32 -5.04 19.57
CA PRO A 70 -6.28 -6.33 20.25
C PRO A 70 -4.98 -7.08 19.97
N LYS A 71 -4.56 -7.93 20.92
CA LYS A 71 -3.37 -8.77 20.80
C LYS A 71 -3.38 -9.56 19.48
N GLY A 72 -2.21 -9.66 18.84
CA GLY A 72 -2.02 -10.35 17.57
C GLY A 72 -2.11 -9.44 16.35
N ASN A 73 -2.63 -8.21 16.50
CA ASN A 73 -2.49 -7.19 15.47
C ASN A 73 -1.08 -6.60 15.51
N VAL A 74 -0.44 -6.54 14.35
CA VAL A 74 0.92 -6.03 14.22
C VAL A 74 1.02 -4.98 13.11
N LEU A 75 2.05 -4.16 13.18
CA LEU A 75 2.48 -3.27 12.12
C LEU A 75 3.80 -3.81 11.56
N LEU A 76 3.88 -3.92 10.24
CA LEU A 76 5.15 -3.94 9.53
C LEU A 76 5.62 -2.49 9.39
N GLY A 77 6.79 -2.21 9.96
CA GLY A 77 7.43 -0.90 9.89
C GLY A 77 8.12 -0.65 8.54
N TYR A 78 8.97 0.36 8.52
CA TYR A 78 9.86 0.70 7.40
C TYR A 78 11.34 0.60 7.81
N ASP A 79 12.22 0.48 6.83
CA ASP A 79 13.67 0.47 7.00
C ASP A 79 14.23 1.88 7.33
N GLU A 80 15.54 1.99 7.54
CA GLU A 80 16.21 3.25 7.85
C GLU A 80 16.07 4.32 6.75
N GLU A 81 15.69 3.92 5.53
CA GLU A 81 15.46 4.79 4.38
C GLU A 81 13.95 5.08 4.16
N GLY A 82 13.07 4.66 5.08
CA GLY A 82 11.62 4.88 4.96
C GLY A 82 10.93 3.95 3.95
N ARG A 83 11.56 2.82 3.58
CA ARG A 83 11.01 1.86 2.62
C ARG A 83 10.43 0.64 3.32
N CYS A 84 9.50 -0.03 2.67
CA CYS A 84 9.01 -1.34 3.10
C CYS A 84 10.20 -2.34 3.14
N PRO A 85 10.46 -3.02 4.26
CA PRO A 85 11.57 -3.98 4.37
C PRO A 85 11.43 -5.18 3.42
N MET A 86 10.23 -5.43 2.91
CA MET A 86 9.96 -6.48 1.93
C MET A 86 10.20 -6.03 0.48
N LEU A 87 10.63 -4.79 0.25
CA LEU A 87 10.98 -4.29 -1.07
C LEU A 87 12.44 -4.68 -1.41
N GLY A 88 12.60 -5.73 -2.19
CA GLY A 88 13.89 -6.14 -2.76
C GLY A 88 14.20 -5.46 -4.10
N GLU A 89 15.33 -5.84 -4.71
CA GLU A 89 15.76 -5.28 -6.01
C GLU A 89 14.74 -5.50 -7.14
N GLY A 90 14.04 -6.63 -7.12
CA GLY A 90 13.02 -6.99 -8.12
C GLY A 90 11.58 -6.61 -7.76
N GLY A 91 11.34 -5.89 -6.66
CA GLY A 91 10.00 -5.58 -6.15
C GLY A 91 9.70 -6.27 -4.82
N CYS A 92 8.42 -6.46 -4.51
CA CYS A 92 7.99 -7.05 -3.24
C CYS A 92 8.38 -8.53 -3.17
N SER A 93 9.19 -8.91 -2.17
CA SER A 93 9.66 -10.28 -1.97
C SER A 93 8.55 -11.24 -1.50
N ILE A 94 7.44 -10.70 -0.99
CA ILE A 94 6.26 -11.45 -0.53
C ILE A 94 5.02 -11.10 -1.35
N TYR A 95 5.15 -10.78 -2.63
CA TYR A 95 4.04 -10.26 -3.43
C TYR A 95 2.76 -11.11 -3.34
N GLU A 96 2.87 -12.44 -3.41
CA GLU A 96 1.73 -13.37 -3.29
C GLU A 96 1.13 -13.43 -1.88
N HIS A 97 1.94 -13.16 -0.85
CA HIS A 97 1.56 -13.14 0.56
C HIS A 97 1.49 -11.73 1.13
N ARG A 98 1.26 -10.73 0.27
CA ARG A 98 1.20 -9.32 0.69
C ARG A 98 0.06 -9.13 1.71
N PRO A 99 0.25 -8.28 2.73
CA PRO A 99 -0.80 -7.93 3.69
C PRO A 99 -2.09 -7.43 3.02
N LYS A 100 -3.24 -7.67 3.66
CA LYS A 100 -4.55 -7.14 3.24
C LYS A 100 -4.50 -5.63 3.02
N ALA A 101 -3.83 -4.89 3.91
CA ALA A 101 -3.62 -3.45 3.76
C ALA A 101 -2.93 -3.09 2.43
N CYS A 102 -1.98 -3.89 1.95
CA CYS A 102 -1.34 -3.68 0.65
C CYS A 102 -2.26 -4.09 -0.52
N ARG A 103 -3.08 -5.14 -0.37
CA ARG A 103 -4.03 -5.61 -1.40
C ARG A 103 -5.16 -4.63 -1.66
N THR A 104 -5.59 -3.92 -0.61
CA THR A 104 -6.75 -3.01 -0.68
C THR A 104 -6.36 -1.57 -0.92
N TYR A 105 -5.10 -1.20 -0.76
CA TYR A 105 -4.63 0.17 -0.94
C TYR A 105 -4.67 0.61 -2.40
N ASP A 106 -5.34 1.73 -2.66
CA ASP A 106 -5.38 2.39 -3.96
C ASP A 106 -4.97 3.85 -3.84
N CYS A 107 -3.79 4.20 -4.36
CA CYS A 107 -3.27 5.56 -4.29
C CYS A 107 -4.09 6.59 -5.09
N ARG A 108 -5.00 6.17 -5.99
CA ARG A 108 -5.95 7.06 -6.67
C ARG A 108 -6.92 7.72 -5.69
N VAL A 109 -7.10 7.16 -4.49
CA VAL A 109 -7.96 7.74 -3.46
C VAL A 109 -7.49 9.14 -3.05
N LEU A 110 -6.18 9.42 -3.11
CA LEU A 110 -5.61 10.70 -2.70
C LEU A 110 -6.12 11.86 -3.57
N PRO A 111 -5.89 11.88 -4.91
CA PRO A 111 -6.44 12.93 -5.76
C PRO A 111 -7.98 12.90 -5.80
N ALA A 112 -8.60 11.72 -5.77
CA ALA A 112 -10.06 11.59 -5.77
C ALA A 112 -10.72 12.23 -4.54
N ALA A 113 -10.05 12.23 -3.39
CA ALA A 113 -10.50 12.85 -2.15
C ALA A 113 -9.97 14.28 -1.96
N GLY A 114 -9.15 14.81 -2.88
CA GLY A 114 -8.49 16.11 -2.72
C GLY A 114 -7.47 16.14 -1.58
N VAL A 115 -6.86 15.00 -1.26
CA VAL A 115 -5.84 14.88 -0.21
C VAL A 115 -4.46 15.12 -0.83
N GLU A 116 -3.81 16.20 -0.40
CA GLU A 116 -2.42 16.48 -0.73
C GLU A 116 -1.48 15.89 0.34
N ILE A 117 -0.39 15.31 -0.12
CA ILE A 117 0.69 14.80 0.73
C ILE A 117 1.84 15.80 0.67
N GLU A 118 2.11 16.44 1.80
CA GLU A 118 3.18 17.44 1.97
C GLU A 118 4.42 16.85 2.66
N ASP A 119 4.30 15.67 3.27
CA ASP A 119 5.40 14.98 3.94
C ASP A 119 6.48 14.55 2.93
N GLU A 120 7.73 14.97 3.18
CA GLU A 120 8.88 14.67 2.33
C GLU A 120 9.19 13.17 2.28
N ASP A 121 8.94 12.44 3.38
CA ASP A 121 9.12 10.99 3.45
C ASP A 121 8.11 10.25 2.55
N GLN A 122 7.03 10.93 2.16
CA GLN A 122 5.98 10.41 1.29
C GLN A 122 6.01 11.02 -0.13
N ALA A 123 7.10 11.69 -0.50
CA ALA A 123 7.21 12.35 -1.80
C ALA A 123 7.06 11.39 -3.00
N ALA A 124 7.45 10.11 -2.86
CA ALA A 124 7.30 9.12 -3.92
C ALA A 124 5.82 8.82 -4.23
N ILE A 125 5.00 8.57 -3.22
CA ILE A 125 3.56 8.35 -3.39
C ILE A 125 2.85 9.65 -3.80
N ALA A 126 3.23 10.80 -3.27
CA ALA A 126 2.69 12.10 -3.66
C ALA A 126 2.86 12.36 -5.17
N ARG A 127 4.09 12.19 -5.69
CA ARG A 127 4.38 12.33 -7.13
C ARG A 127 3.59 11.33 -7.97
N ARG A 128 3.47 10.07 -7.51
CA ARG A 128 2.72 9.05 -8.25
C ARG A 128 1.23 9.38 -8.29
N ALA A 129 0.65 9.77 -7.15
CA ALA A 129 -0.78 10.01 -7.00
C ALA A 129 -1.26 11.19 -7.85
N ARG A 130 -0.48 12.28 -7.93
CA ARG A 130 -0.80 13.47 -8.76
C ARG A 130 -0.88 13.21 -10.25
N ARG A 131 -0.41 12.05 -10.72
CA ARG A 131 -0.43 11.71 -12.15
C ARG A 131 -1.78 11.15 -12.60
N TRP A 132 -2.61 10.65 -11.70
CA TRP A 132 -3.91 10.09 -12.06
C TRP A 132 -4.86 11.20 -12.51
N ALA A 133 -5.33 11.11 -13.77
CA ALA A 133 -6.21 12.08 -14.42
C ALA A 133 -7.32 11.38 -15.21
#